data_AF-A0A8T4U2Y5-F1
#
_entry.id   AF-A0A8T4U2Y5-F1
#
_cell.length_a   1.000
_cell.length_b   1.000
_cell.length_c   1.000
_cell.angle_alpha   90.00
_cell.angle_beta   90.00
_cell.angle_gamma   90.00
#
_symmetry.space_group_name_H-M   'P 1'
#
loop_
_entity.id
_entity.type
_entity.pdbx_description
1 polymer ?
#
loop_
_entity_poly.entity_id
_entity_poly.type
_entity_poly.pdbx_seq_one_letter_code
_entity_poly.pdbx_strand_id
1 'polypeptide(L)'
;MANKIFKGIMHVHSRYSGDADFTIKQIKEKFPYDFILFSEHDKGMDKKSFDDFLKDCRKNTSEKFLCVPGLEISRSKAHILLYGTEKLFCDNDKNIEEYFRKEKLKGCLVVLAHPHKIAVSRKIIGMLNGVEAWNFDYNGAKNLPLYQFRLFNKFKKINHKLSAFAGYDFHRNIKNEQIIYVEAGSLTKRDILRSIKHGRFWYKIDGYKIFPDGTVYYKDRSLNTYPLKILWLIAVSSGIKLLQGILRAGSMSLDTLGIKGSGRIFLAKIIKKIYGKI
;
A
#
# COMPACT_ATOMS: atom_id res chain seq x y z
N MET A 1 -12.16 -23.69 15.94
CA MET A 1 -13.12 -22.62 15.57
C MET A 1 -13.02 -22.39 14.08
N ALA A 2 -14.15 -22.26 13.37
CA ALA A 2 -14.14 -21.94 11.94
C ALA A 2 -13.51 -20.55 11.70
N ASN A 3 -12.72 -20.40 10.65
CA ASN A 3 -12.18 -19.10 10.27
C ASN A 3 -13.32 -18.19 9.77
N LYS A 4 -13.20 -16.89 10.05
CA LYS A 4 -14.08 -15.82 9.55
C LYS A 4 -13.25 -14.84 8.71
N ILE A 5 -13.92 -14.12 7.81
CA ILE A 5 -13.31 -13.04 7.04
C ILE A 5 -13.56 -11.73 7.76
N PHE A 6 -12.49 -11.02 8.13
CA PHE A 6 -12.53 -9.69 8.68
C PHE A 6 -12.02 -8.68 7.66
N LYS A 7 -12.66 -7.53 7.58
CA LYS A 7 -12.27 -6.40 6.73
C LYS A 7 -11.49 -5.39 7.54
N GLY A 8 -10.53 -4.73 6.91
CA GLY A 8 -9.81 -3.64 7.54
C GLY A 8 -9.07 -2.77 6.56
N ILE A 9 -8.29 -1.85 7.13
CA ILE A 9 -7.31 -1.02 6.44
C ILE A 9 -5.99 -1.04 7.19
N MET A 10 -4.92 -0.72 6.48
CA MET A 10 -3.58 -0.68 7.04
C MET A 10 -2.77 0.48 6.50
N HIS A 11 -1.70 0.79 7.21
CA HIS A 11 -0.88 1.98 6.98
C HIS A 11 -1.74 3.22 7.15
N VAL A 12 -2.15 3.48 8.39
CA VAL A 12 -3.09 4.54 8.75
C VAL A 12 -2.44 5.37 9.83
N HIS A 13 -2.45 6.68 9.62
CA HIS A 13 -1.93 7.67 10.55
C HIS A 13 -3.07 8.42 11.22
N SER A 14 -2.85 8.82 12.46
CA SER A 14 -3.77 9.67 13.21
C SER A 14 -3.03 10.91 13.69
N ARG A 15 -3.69 11.81 14.41
CA ARG A 15 -3.05 13.00 14.98
C ARG A 15 -1.80 12.73 15.81
N TYR A 16 -1.55 11.48 16.23
CA TYR A 16 -0.35 11.08 16.93
C TYR A 16 0.91 11.08 16.03
N SER A 17 0.77 10.95 14.72
CA SER A 17 1.86 11.05 13.74
C SER A 17 2.34 12.49 13.52
N GLY A 18 1.53 13.49 13.91
CA GLY A 18 1.82 14.92 13.75
C GLY A 18 1.50 15.50 12.37
N ASP A 19 1.22 14.66 11.37
CA ASP A 19 0.91 15.05 9.98
C ASP A 19 -0.44 14.53 9.47
N ALA A 20 -1.26 13.95 10.35
CA ALA A 20 -2.64 13.58 10.06
C ALA A 20 -3.63 14.35 10.97
N ASP A 21 -4.81 14.67 10.43
CA ASP A 21 -5.78 15.54 11.10
C ASP A 21 -6.80 14.78 11.98
N PHE A 22 -6.85 13.45 11.87
CA PHE A 22 -7.94 12.66 12.42
C PHE A 22 -7.57 11.99 13.74
N THR A 23 -8.51 12.00 14.70
CA THR A 23 -8.44 11.13 15.87
C THR A 23 -8.71 9.67 15.50
N ILE A 24 -8.23 8.71 16.30
CA ILE A 24 -8.55 7.28 16.14
C ILE A 24 -10.06 7.03 16.06
N LYS A 25 -10.86 7.75 16.87
CA LYS A 25 -12.33 7.64 16.86
C LYS A 25 -12.91 8.08 15.51
N GLN A 26 -12.49 9.22 14.98
CA GLN A 26 -12.96 9.70 13.67
C GLN A 26 -12.54 8.77 12.53
N ILE A 27 -11.34 8.20 12.60
CA ILE A 27 -10.87 7.20 11.62
C ILE A 27 -11.77 5.96 11.67
N LYS A 28 -12.07 5.43 12.86
CA LYS A 28 -13.00 4.31 13.04
C LYS A 28 -14.39 4.60 12.47
N GLU A 29 -14.92 5.80 12.71
CA GLU A 29 -16.24 6.21 12.19
C GLU A 29 -16.23 6.35 10.66
N LYS A 30 -15.10 6.80 10.10
CA LYS A 30 -14.89 6.95 8.66
C LYS A 30 -14.77 5.62 7.93
N PHE A 31 -14.17 4.62 8.56
CA PHE A 31 -13.90 3.32 7.99
C PHE A 31 -14.64 2.23 8.77
N PRO A 32 -15.90 1.92 8.40
CA PRO A 32 -16.74 0.94 9.11
C PRO A 32 -16.31 -0.50 8.80
N TYR A 33 -15.05 -0.81 9.09
CA TYR A 33 -14.42 -2.11 8.95
C TYR A 33 -14.24 -2.78 10.31
N ASP A 34 -13.82 -4.04 10.34
CA ASP A 34 -13.63 -4.80 11.58
C ASP A 34 -12.33 -4.42 12.30
N PHE A 35 -11.30 -3.97 11.57
CA PHE A 35 -10.02 -3.58 12.18
C PHE A 35 -9.27 -2.49 11.40
N ILE A 36 -8.36 -1.81 12.11
CA ILE A 36 -7.42 -0.83 11.55
C ILE A 36 -6.02 -1.11 12.07
N LEU A 37 -5.03 -1.16 11.17
CA LEU A 37 -3.61 -1.20 11.51
C LEU A 37 -3.01 0.19 11.42
N PHE A 38 -2.80 0.82 12.58
CA PHE A 38 -2.15 2.12 12.71
C PHE A 38 -0.63 2.00 12.58
N SER A 39 0.02 3.04 12.09
CA SER A 39 1.47 3.08 11.86
C SER A 39 2.02 4.48 12.11
N GLU A 40 1.77 5.06 13.28
CA GLU A 40 2.17 6.45 13.57
C GLU A 40 3.68 6.67 13.38
N HIS A 41 4.07 7.84 12.86
CA HIS A 41 5.49 8.19 12.74
C HIS A 41 6.20 8.14 14.09
N ASP A 42 7.39 7.52 14.11
CA ASP A 42 8.22 7.50 15.30
C ASP A 42 8.89 8.86 15.57
N LYS A 43 9.12 9.65 14.51
CA LYS A 43 9.77 10.95 14.60
C LYS A 43 8.90 11.96 15.37
N GLY A 44 9.43 12.47 16.48
CA GLY A 44 8.73 13.44 17.33
C GLY A 44 7.72 12.81 18.29
N MET A 45 7.59 11.49 18.27
CA MET A 45 6.80 10.76 19.25
C MET A 45 7.64 10.49 20.50
N ASP A 46 7.19 10.97 21.65
CA ASP A 46 7.80 10.67 22.94
C ASP A 46 7.07 9.52 23.65
N LYS A 47 7.62 9.08 24.78
CA LYS A 47 7.04 7.97 25.55
C LYS A 47 5.60 8.28 26.01
N LYS A 48 5.33 9.53 26.39
CA LYS A 48 4.00 9.93 26.88
C LYS A 48 2.99 9.91 25.74
N SER A 49 3.31 10.50 24.59
CA SER A 49 2.41 10.52 23.43
C SER A 49 2.18 9.12 22.87
N PHE A 50 3.20 8.25 22.89
CA PHE A 50 3.02 6.84 22.54
C PHE A 50 2.12 6.09 23.52
N ASP A 51 2.26 6.30 24.83
CA ASP A 51 1.38 5.68 25.83
C ASP A 51 -0.07 6.16 25.71
N ASP A 52 -0.26 7.46 25.40
CA ASP A 52 -1.56 8.04 25.09
C ASP A 52 -2.16 7.40 23.81
N PHE A 53 -1.36 7.20 22.76
CA PHE A 53 -1.75 6.49 21.54
C PHE A 53 -2.21 5.05 21.82
N LEU A 54 -1.43 4.30 22.60
CA LEU A 54 -1.79 2.93 22.98
C LEU A 54 -3.09 2.89 23.80
N LYS A 55 -3.29 3.86 24.70
CA LYS A 55 -4.52 4.00 25.49
C LYS A 55 -5.72 4.30 24.59
N ASP A 56 -5.58 5.19 23.63
CA ASP A 56 -6.64 5.51 22.68
C ASP A 56 -6.98 4.32 21.77
N CYS A 57 -5.99 3.55 21.31
CA CYS A 57 -6.24 2.29 20.60
C CYS A 57 -7.06 1.30 21.44
N ARG A 58 -6.69 1.10 22.71
CA ARG A 58 -7.43 0.22 23.63
C ARG A 58 -8.85 0.71 23.86
N LYS A 59 -9.03 2.02 24.10
CA LYS A 59 -10.34 2.65 24.33
C LYS A 59 -11.30 2.50 23.15
N ASN A 60 -10.77 2.48 21.92
CA ASN A 60 -11.58 2.38 20.71
C ASN A 60 -11.78 0.94 20.21
N THR A 61 -11.06 -0.02 20.79
CA THR A 61 -11.22 -1.47 20.54
C THR A 61 -12.43 -2.02 21.31
N SER A 62 -13.18 -2.92 20.69
CA SER A 62 -14.31 -3.66 21.26
C SER A 62 -14.39 -5.07 20.66
N GLU A 63 -15.40 -5.85 21.04
CA GLU A 63 -15.63 -7.19 20.46
C GLU A 63 -15.92 -7.16 18.96
N LYS A 64 -16.39 -6.02 18.43
CA LYS A 64 -16.77 -5.84 17.03
C LYS A 64 -15.77 -5.00 16.24
N PHE A 65 -14.73 -4.47 16.88
CA PHE A 65 -13.77 -3.59 16.23
C PHE A 65 -12.40 -3.64 16.89
N LEU A 66 -11.33 -3.71 16.09
CA LEU A 66 -9.97 -3.82 16.60
C LEU A 66 -9.06 -2.69 16.11
N CYS A 67 -8.53 -1.88 17.03
CA CYS A 67 -7.35 -1.05 16.76
C CYS A 67 -6.08 -1.87 16.99
N VAL A 68 -5.25 -2.02 15.97
CA VAL A 68 -3.90 -2.57 16.12
C VAL A 68 -2.90 -1.42 16.12
N PRO A 69 -2.26 -1.12 17.26
CA PRO A 69 -1.26 -0.06 17.30
C PRO A 69 -0.01 -0.48 16.52
N GLY A 70 0.69 0.49 15.95
CA GLY A 70 1.94 0.28 15.24
C GLY A 70 2.68 1.59 15.05
N LEU A 71 3.94 1.48 14.63
CA LEU A 71 4.81 2.60 14.32
C LEU A 71 5.29 2.51 12.87
N GLU A 72 5.42 3.64 12.20
CA GLU A 72 6.24 3.80 11.02
C GLU A 72 7.61 4.35 11.43
N ILE A 73 8.61 3.48 11.38
CA ILE A 73 9.99 3.83 11.75
C ILE A 73 10.70 4.34 10.51
N SER A 74 11.05 5.62 10.50
CA SER A 74 11.77 6.24 9.38
C SER A 74 13.27 6.28 9.65
N ARG A 75 14.06 5.44 8.96
CA ARG A 75 15.53 5.42 9.09
C ARG A 75 16.21 5.53 7.74
N SER A 76 17.08 6.53 7.62
CA SER A 76 17.71 6.92 6.36
C SER A 76 16.65 7.25 5.31
N LYS A 77 16.50 6.41 4.27
CA LYS A 77 15.47 6.57 3.24
C LYS A 77 14.40 5.47 3.33
N ALA A 78 14.52 4.51 4.25
CA ALA A 78 13.61 3.39 4.40
C ALA A 78 12.57 3.66 5.48
N HIS A 79 11.32 3.33 5.20
CA HIS A 79 10.22 3.41 6.14
C HIS A 79 9.76 1.99 6.47
N ILE A 80 9.69 1.64 7.75
CA ILE A 80 9.31 0.29 8.18
C ILE A 80 8.11 0.37 9.11
N LEU A 81 7.04 -0.30 8.72
CA LEU A 81 5.80 -0.43 9.47
C LEU A 81 5.97 -1.59 10.45
N LEU A 82 5.82 -1.29 11.74
CA LEU A 82 5.91 -2.22 12.85
C LEU A 82 4.56 -2.30 13.56
N TYR A 83 3.71 -3.23 13.14
CA TYR A 83 2.39 -3.41 13.71
C TYR A 83 2.39 -4.36 14.90
N GLY A 84 1.55 -4.04 15.89
CA GLY A 84 1.35 -4.81 17.11
C GLY A 84 2.38 -4.52 18.21
N THR A 85 3.25 -3.51 18.02
CA THR A 85 4.22 -3.11 19.04
C THR A 85 3.53 -2.44 20.23
N GLU A 86 4.10 -2.67 21.42
CA GLU A 86 3.73 -2.00 22.67
C GLU A 86 4.92 -1.20 23.25
N LYS A 87 5.99 -1.08 22.46
CA LYS A 87 7.20 -0.34 22.80
C LYS A 87 7.45 0.73 21.76
N LEU A 88 7.81 1.91 22.25
CA LEU A 88 8.30 2.98 21.41
C LEU A 88 9.67 2.59 20.86
N PHE A 89 9.92 2.89 19.60
CA PHE A 89 11.25 2.81 19.02
C PHE A 89 12.03 4.05 19.47
N CYS A 90 13.17 3.89 20.14
CA CYS A 90 13.96 5.02 20.63
C CYS A 90 15.15 5.31 19.69
N ASP A 91 15.44 6.58 19.43
CA ASP A 91 16.54 7.00 18.53
C ASP A 91 17.94 6.53 18.92
N ASN A 92 18.13 6.13 20.19
CA ASN A 92 19.36 5.49 20.64
C ASN A 92 19.63 4.14 19.93
N ASP A 93 18.59 3.52 19.37
CA ASP A 93 18.69 2.36 18.49
C ASP A 93 19.06 2.81 17.06
N LYS A 94 20.28 3.32 16.90
CA LYS A 94 20.81 3.79 15.60
C LYS A 94 20.84 2.71 14.52
N ASN A 95 20.67 1.44 14.89
CA ASN A 95 20.64 0.31 13.98
C ASN A 95 19.33 -0.47 14.09
N ILE A 96 18.48 -0.31 13.07
CA ILE A 96 17.20 -1.02 12.96
C ILE A 96 17.36 -2.56 12.92
N GLU A 97 18.48 -3.07 12.38
CA GLU A 97 18.79 -4.50 12.41
C GLU A 97 19.00 -4.98 13.85
N GLU A 98 19.68 -4.17 14.66
CA GLU A 98 19.94 -4.49 16.06
C GLU A 98 18.65 -4.42 16.89
N TYR A 99 17.81 -3.41 16.65
CA TYR A 99 16.50 -3.31 17.28
C TYR A 99 15.64 -4.56 16.97
N PHE A 100 15.53 -4.95 15.70
CA PHE A 100 14.79 -6.16 15.30
C PHE A 100 15.35 -7.44 15.93
N ARG A 101 16.66 -7.51 16.12
CA ARG A 101 17.32 -8.65 16.79
C ARG A 101 17.06 -8.66 18.30
N LYS A 102 17.20 -7.52 18.98
CA LYS A 102 17.08 -7.37 20.44
C LYS A 102 15.64 -7.53 20.92
N GLU A 103 14.72 -6.83 20.27
CA GLU A 103 13.35 -6.73 20.76
C GLU A 103 12.54 -8.00 20.57
N LYS A 104 13.09 -9.00 19.86
CA LYS A 104 12.42 -10.27 19.53
C LYS A 104 11.00 -9.95 19.08
N LEU A 105 10.84 -9.52 17.83
CA LEU A 105 9.60 -9.13 17.12
C LEU A 105 8.47 -10.18 17.10
N LYS A 106 8.46 -11.12 18.04
CA LYS A 106 7.39 -12.04 18.38
C LYS A 106 6.09 -11.25 18.49
N GLY A 107 5.09 -11.68 17.76
CA GLY A 107 3.80 -11.00 17.67
C GLY A 107 3.75 -9.87 16.63
N CYS A 108 4.81 -9.07 16.46
CA CYS A 108 4.80 -7.90 15.58
C CYS A 108 4.89 -8.25 14.09
N LEU A 109 4.09 -7.59 13.25
CA LEU A 109 4.18 -7.68 11.79
C LEU A 109 5.09 -6.55 11.28
N VAL A 110 6.13 -6.92 10.52
CA VAL A 110 7.12 -5.97 9.99
C VAL A 110 7.03 -5.88 8.48
N VAL A 111 6.73 -4.68 7.96
CA VAL A 111 6.51 -4.43 6.54
C VAL A 111 7.38 -3.26 6.08
N LEU A 112 8.09 -3.41 4.97
CA LEU A 112 8.77 -2.28 4.33
C LEU A 112 7.75 -1.41 3.60
N ALA A 113 7.58 -0.16 4.03
CA ALA A 113 6.67 0.80 3.43
C ALA A 113 7.23 1.34 2.11
N HIS A 114 6.33 1.54 1.13
CA HIS A 114 6.55 2.17 -0.17
C HIS A 114 8.02 2.31 -0.63
N PRO A 115 8.73 1.21 -0.95
CA PRO A 115 10.16 1.29 -1.23
C PRO A 115 10.45 1.99 -2.57
N HIS A 116 10.99 3.21 -2.50
CA HIS A 116 11.41 4.02 -3.65
C HIS A 116 12.93 4.16 -3.73
N LYS A 117 13.58 3.53 -4.72
CA LYS A 117 15.03 3.67 -5.02
C LYS A 117 16.00 3.43 -3.84
N ILE A 118 15.55 2.84 -2.73
CA ILE A 118 16.36 2.64 -1.51
C ILE A 118 17.13 1.34 -1.57
N ALA A 119 18.40 1.39 -1.16
CA ALA A 119 19.19 0.22 -0.82
C ALA A 119 18.82 -0.22 0.60
N VAL A 120 17.89 -1.17 0.72
CA VAL A 120 17.65 -1.90 1.97
C VAL A 120 18.63 -3.08 2.01
N SER A 121 19.30 -3.29 3.13
CA SER A 121 20.28 -4.37 3.26
C SER A 121 19.60 -5.74 3.09
N ARG A 122 20.34 -6.75 2.58
CA ARG A 122 19.83 -8.13 2.50
C ARG A 122 19.43 -8.68 3.88
N LYS A 123 20.11 -8.24 4.95
CA LYS A 123 19.81 -8.63 6.33
C LYS A 123 18.43 -8.13 6.75
N ILE A 124 18.13 -6.83 6.54
CA ILE A 124 16.81 -6.27 6.83
C ILE A 124 15.74 -7.00 6.02
N ILE A 125 15.95 -7.23 4.72
CA ILE A 125 14.99 -7.95 3.87
C ILE A 125 14.70 -9.36 4.42
N GLY A 126 15.70 -10.03 4.97
CA GLY A 126 15.55 -11.34 5.64
C GLY A 126 14.71 -11.30 6.93
N MET A 127 14.52 -10.13 7.55
CA MET A 127 13.75 -9.94 8.78
C MET A 127 12.29 -9.52 8.52
N LEU A 128 11.96 -9.04 7.32
CA LEU A 128 10.63 -8.55 6.97
C LEU A 128 9.60 -9.69 6.83
N ASN A 129 8.34 -9.39 7.15
CA ASN A 129 7.20 -10.22 6.77
C ASN A 129 6.62 -9.82 5.41
N GLY A 130 6.86 -8.58 5.00
CA GLY A 130 6.30 -8.07 3.76
C GLY A 130 6.90 -6.78 3.25
N VAL A 131 6.41 -6.41 2.07
CA VAL A 131 6.76 -5.17 1.38
C VAL A 131 5.49 -4.58 0.80
N GLU A 132 5.28 -3.28 0.98
CA GLU A 132 4.22 -2.57 0.27
C GLU A 132 4.53 -2.54 -1.23
N ALA A 133 3.88 -3.43 -1.97
CA ALA A 133 3.91 -3.46 -3.41
C ALA A 133 2.99 -2.40 -4.01
N TRP A 134 2.06 -1.82 -3.23
CA TRP A 134 1.18 -0.75 -3.65
C TRP A 134 0.91 0.21 -2.50
N ASN A 135 1.21 1.50 -2.67
CA ASN A 135 0.86 2.51 -1.69
C ASN A 135 -0.11 3.53 -2.31
N PHE A 136 -1.19 3.85 -1.61
CA PHE A 136 -2.27 4.68 -2.14
C PHE A 136 -1.92 6.15 -2.28
N ASP A 137 -1.25 6.76 -1.31
CA ASP A 137 -0.91 8.18 -1.40
C ASP A 137 0.12 8.41 -2.53
N TYR A 138 1.07 7.48 -2.71
CA TYR A 138 2.09 7.59 -3.75
C TYR A 138 1.66 7.10 -5.15
N ASN A 139 0.82 6.07 -5.25
CA ASN A 139 0.50 5.43 -6.54
C ASN A 139 -0.94 5.69 -7.01
N GLY A 140 -1.81 6.10 -6.09
CA GLY A 140 -3.26 6.15 -6.31
C GLY A 140 -3.88 4.76 -6.47
N ALA A 141 -5.21 4.71 -6.56
CA ALA A 141 -5.95 3.44 -6.62
C ALA A 141 -6.06 2.81 -8.02
N LYS A 142 -5.82 3.60 -9.09
CA LYS A 142 -6.13 3.19 -10.47
C LYS A 142 -4.96 2.58 -11.23
N ASN A 143 -3.73 2.91 -10.82
CA ASN A 143 -2.52 2.58 -11.56
C ASN A 143 -1.76 1.47 -10.85
N LEU A 144 -1.68 0.28 -11.46
CA LEU A 144 -0.90 -0.83 -10.94
C LEU A 144 0.59 -0.43 -10.86
N PRO A 145 1.20 -0.39 -9.66
CA PRO A 145 2.58 0.06 -9.45
C PRO A 145 3.62 -1.01 -9.81
N LEU A 146 3.81 -1.22 -11.11
CA LEU A 146 4.66 -2.31 -11.63
C LEU A 146 6.10 -2.28 -11.15
N TYR A 147 6.65 -1.09 -10.88
CA TYR A 147 8.00 -0.95 -10.35
C TYR A 147 8.11 -1.59 -8.95
N GLN A 148 7.14 -1.33 -8.08
CA GLN A 148 7.07 -1.84 -6.72
C GLN A 148 6.84 -3.36 -6.72
N PHE A 149 5.98 -3.88 -7.60
CA PHE A 149 5.82 -5.34 -7.77
C PHE A 149 7.11 -6.02 -8.29
N ARG A 150 7.86 -5.38 -9.20
CA ARG A 150 9.18 -5.88 -9.62
C ARG A 150 10.17 -5.88 -8.46
N LEU A 151 10.14 -4.85 -7.61
CA LEU A 151 11.00 -4.75 -6.44
C LEU A 151 10.65 -5.81 -5.40
N PHE A 152 9.35 -6.03 -5.14
CA PHE A 152 8.85 -7.14 -4.33
C PHE A 152 9.39 -8.49 -4.82
N ASN A 153 9.29 -8.77 -6.13
CA ASN A 153 9.82 -10.01 -6.71
C ASN A 153 11.35 -10.14 -6.55
N LYS A 154 12.10 -9.04 -6.62
CA LYS A 154 13.55 -9.05 -6.31
C LYS A 154 13.81 -9.38 -4.85
N PHE A 155 13.06 -8.79 -3.92
CA PHE A 155 13.21 -9.06 -2.49
C PHE A 155 12.76 -10.47 -2.11
N LYS A 156 11.75 -11.02 -2.79
CA LYS A 156 11.28 -12.41 -2.58
C LYS A 156 12.35 -13.46 -2.91
N LYS A 157 13.32 -13.14 -3.78
CA LYS A 157 14.50 -14.00 -4.03
C LYS A 157 15.46 -14.04 -2.82
N ILE A 158 15.42 -13.04 -1.95
CA ILE A 158 16.22 -12.99 -0.72
C ILE A 158 15.43 -13.60 0.44
N ASN A 159 14.12 -13.35 0.51
CA ASN A 159 13.22 -13.88 1.52
C ASN A 159 11.94 -14.42 0.87
N HIS A 160 11.87 -15.75 0.68
CA HIS A 160 10.75 -16.42 0.01
C HIS A 160 9.41 -16.34 0.76
N LYS A 161 9.44 -15.94 2.04
CA LYS A 161 8.25 -15.79 2.89
C LYS A 161 7.62 -14.39 2.81
N LEU A 162 8.24 -13.47 2.06
CA LEU A 162 7.70 -12.12 1.89
C LEU A 162 6.32 -12.16 1.24
N SER A 163 5.41 -11.42 1.85
CA SER A 163 4.12 -11.12 1.27
C SER A 163 4.08 -9.72 0.65
N ALA A 164 3.29 -9.57 -0.42
CA ALA A 164 2.97 -8.29 -1.02
C ALA A 164 1.85 -7.62 -0.23
N PHE A 165 2.10 -6.38 0.20
CA PHE A 165 1.14 -5.56 0.93
C PHE A 165 0.65 -4.41 0.06
N ALA A 166 -0.55 -3.92 0.37
CA ALA A 166 -1.03 -2.64 -0.10
C ALA A 166 -1.28 -1.74 1.12
N GLY A 167 -0.73 -0.53 1.11
CA GLY A 167 -0.86 0.44 2.19
C GLY A 167 -1.73 1.61 1.80
N TYR A 168 -2.55 2.08 2.74
CA TYR A 168 -3.48 3.17 2.48
C TYR A 168 -2.79 4.54 2.64
N ASP A 169 -1.80 4.59 3.52
CA ASP A 169 -0.97 5.76 3.84
C ASP A 169 -1.81 6.99 4.21
N PHE A 170 -2.82 6.72 5.03
CA PHE A 170 -3.89 7.67 5.28
C PHE A 170 -3.46 8.76 6.26
N HIS A 171 -3.30 9.96 5.72
CA HIS A 171 -3.10 11.20 6.49
C HIS A 171 -4.32 12.13 6.39
N ARG A 172 -5.02 12.07 5.25
CA ARG A 172 -6.09 12.98 4.86
C ARG A 172 -7.18 12.27 4.06
N ASN A 173 -8.29 12.96 3.82
CA ASN A 173 -9.44 12.38 3.13
C ASN A 173 -9.12 11.99 1.67
N ILE A 174 -8.98 10.69 1.40
CA ILE A 174 -8.79 10.10 0.07
C ILE A 174 -10.12 9.52 -0.43
N LYS A 175 -10.43 9.71 -1.72
CA LYS A 175 -11.73 9.32 -2.33
C LYS A 175 -11.87 7.83 -2.66
N ASN A 176 -10.76 7.09 -2.75
CA ASN A 176 -10.77 5.70 -3.19
C ASN A 176 -10.55 4.77 -2.00
N GLU A 177 -11.28 3.67 -1.94
CA GLU A 177 -11.14 2.69 -0.87
C GLU A 177 -10.09 1.63 -1.20
N GLN A 178 -9.23 1.36 -0.21
CA GLN A 178 -8.46 0.12 -0.12
C GLN A 178 -9.09 -0.72 0.99
N ILE A 179 -9.30 -2.01 0.76
CA ILE A 179 -9.77 -2.92 1.82
C ILE A 179 -8.85 -4.13 1.86
N ILE A 180 -8.31 -4.45 3.05
CA ILE A 180 -7.71 -5.75 3.33
C ILE A 180 -8.77 -6.68 3.90
N TYR A 181 -8.81 -7.92 3.41
CA TYR A 181 -9.62 -9.01 3.91
C TYR A 181 -8.69 -10.03 4.54
N VAL A 182 -8.95 -10.42 5.78
CA VAL A 182 -8.11 -11.35 6.56
C VAL A 182 -8.96 -12.53 7.02
N GLU A 183 -8.50 -13.73 6.72
CA GLU A 183 -9.12 -14.96 7.22
C GLU A 183 -8.49 -15.34 8.57
N ALA A 184 -9.24 -15.18 9.66
CA ALA A 184 -8.77 -15.43 11.02
C ALA A 184 -9.81 -16.12 11.90
N GLY A 185 -9.37 -16.75 13.00
CA GLY A 185 -10.26 -17.44 13.94
C GLY A 185 -11.05 -16.49 14.85
N SER A 186 -10.50 -15.31 15.15
CA SER A 186 -11.14 -14.30 15.99
C SER A 186 -10.67 -12.88 15.64
N LEU A 187 -11.46 -11.87 16.00
CA LEU A 187 -11.10 -10.46 15.86
C LEU A 187 -10.21 -10.01 17.03
N THR A 188 -9.01 -10.58 17.11
CA THR A 188 -8.02 -10.21 18.11
C THR A 188 -6.71 -9.80 17.45
N LYS A 189 -5.94 -8.91 18.10
CA LYS A 189 -4.60 -8.49 17.62
C LYS A 189 -3.74 -9.69 17.23
N ARG A 190 -3.69 -10.70 18.09
CA ARG A 190 -2.90 -11.93 17.87
C ARG A 190 -3.35 -12.66 16.61
N ASP A 191 -4.64 -12.93 16.48
CA ASP A 191 -5.14 -13.78 15.40
C ASP A 191 -5.13 -13.05 14.05
N ILE A 192 -5.42 -11.75 14.02
CA ILE A 192 -5.31 -10.93 12.80
C ILE A 192 -3.86 -10.87 12.32
N LEU A 193 -2.91 -10.47 13.19
CA LEU A 193 -1.50 -10.37 12.80
C LEU A 193 -0.90 -11.73 12.44
N ARG A 194 -1.25 -12.80 13.17
CA ARG A 194 -0.84 -14.17 12.83
C ARG A 194 -1.35 -14.58 11.45
N SER A 195 -2.61 -14.28 11.13
CA SER A 195 -3.21 -14.63 9.84
C SER A 195 -2.55 -13.89 8.69
N ILE A 196 -2.29 -12.59 8.87
CA ILE A 196 -1.55 -11.79 7.89
C ILE A 196 -0.14 -12.35 7.68
N LYS A 197 0.60 -12.67 8.75
CA LYS A 197 1.94 -13.29 8.65
C LYS A 197 1.97 -14.62 7.91
N HIS A 198 0.88 -15.37 7.93
CA HIS A 198 0.75 -16.64 7.23
C HIS A 198 0.15 -16.50 5.82
N GLY A 199 0.01 -15.27 5.29
CA GLY A 199 -0.51 -15.06 3.94
C GLY A 199 -2.00 -15.36 3.80
N ARG A 200 -2.77 -15.29 4.90
CA ARG A 200 -4.23 -15.53 4.90
C ARG A 200 -5.00 -14.21 4.74
N PHE A 201 -4.70 -13.50 3.68
CA PHE A 201 -5.32 -12.21 3.38
C PHE A 201 -5.33 -11.90 1.89
N TRP A 202 -6.11 -10.90 1.48
CA TRP A 202 -6.04 -10.29 0.15
C TRP A 202 -6.55 -8.85 0.21
N TYR A 203 -6.25 -8.06 -0.81
CA TYR A 203 -6.78 -6.71 -0.95
C TYR A 203 -7.84 -6.61 -2.04
N LYS A 204 -8.73 -5.63 -1.91
CA LYS A 204 -9.59 -5.12 -2.99
C LYS A 204 -9.35 -3.62 -3.15
N ILE A 205 -9.01 -3.19 -4.37
CA ILE A 205 -8.62 -1.83 -4.73
C ILE A 205 -9.17 -1.51 -6.11
N ASP A 206 -10.14 -0.61 -6.27
CA ASP A 206 -10.66 -0.17 -7.59
C ASP A 206 -10.80 -1.27 -8.69
N GLY A 207 -11.43 -2.40 -8.34
CA GLY A 207 -11.60 -3.55 -9.24
C GLY A 207 -10.41 -4.51 -9.34
N TYR A 208 -9.27 -4.17 -8.73
CA TYR A 208 -8.14 -5.06 -8.51
C TYR A 208 -8.33 -5.93 -7.26
N LYS A 209 -7.81 -7.15 -7.32
CA LYS A 209 -7.63 -8.04 -6.18
C LYS A 209 -6.16 -8.46 -6.09
N ILE A 210 -5.52 -8.22 -4.95
CA ILE A 210 -4.09 -8.50 -4.74
C ILE A 210 -3.94 -9.56 -3.67
N PHE A 211 -3.16 -10.60 -3.95
CA PHE A 211 -2.86 -11.68 -3.04
C PHE A 211 -1.45 -11.55 -2.43
N PRO A 212 -1.19 -12.22 -1.29
CA PRO A 212 0.07 -12.07 -0.55
C PRO A 212 1.28 -12.57 -1.35
N ASP A 213 1.10 -13.51 -2.26
CA ASP A 213 2.16 -13.99 -3.13
C ASP A 213 2.60 -12.98 -4.21
N GLY A 214 1.87 -11.85 -4.34
CA GLY A 214 2.06 -10.83 -5.36
C GLY A 214 1.12 -10.99 -6.56
N THR A 215 0.23 -11.98 -6.55
CA THR A 215 -0.72 -12.20 -7.64
C THR A 215 -1.77 -11.09 -7.69
N VAL A 216 -1.99 -10.53 -8.88
CA VAL A 216 -2.97 -9.47 -9.11
C VAL A 216 -4.02 -9.91 -10.12
N TYR A 217 -5.29 -9.71 -9.78
CA TYR A 217 -6.43 -9.81 -10.69
C TYR A 217 -7.02 -8.42 -10.92
N TYR A 218 -7.58 -8.18 -12.10
CA TYR A 218 -8.43 -7.03 -12.39
C TYR A 218 -9.74 -7.51 -12.99
N LYS A 219 -10.88 -7.20 -12.33
CA LYS A 219 -12.21 -7.69 -12.74
C LYS A 219 -12.20 -9.20 -13.04
N ASP A 220 -11.68 -9.97 -12.07
CA ASP A 220 -11.56 -11.43 -12.09
C ASP A 220 -10.66 -12.04 -13.17
N ARG A 221 -9.84 -11.21 -13.84
CA ARG A 221 -8.83 -11.67 -14.80
C ARG A 221 -7.43 -11.54 -14.20
N SER A 222 -6.68 -12.65 -14.19
CA SER A 222 -5.30 -12.64 -13.72
C SER A 222 -4.41 -11.77 -14.61
N LEU A 223 -3.62 -10.89 -13.99
CA LEU A 223 -2.62 -10.06 -14.67
C LEU A 223 -1.24 -10.72 -14.69
N ASN A 224 -1.00 -11.73 -13.84
CA ASN A 224 0.28 -12.44 -13.75
C ASN A 224 0.66 -13.19 -15.04
N THR A 225 -0.32 -13.57 -15.85
CA THR A 225 -0.12 -14.33 -17.08
C THR A 225 0.19 -13.47 -18.31
N TYR A 226 0.25 -12.13 -18.17
CA TYR A 226 0.39 -11.24 -19.33
C TYR A 226 1.43 -10.11 -19.15
N PRO A 227 2.73 -10.43 -19.06
CA PRO A 227 3.78 -9.40 -19.15
C PRO A 227 3.62 -8.53 -20.42
N LEU A 228 3.18 -9.14 -21.53
CA LEU A 228 2.93 -8.45 -22.81
C LEU A 228 1.67 -7.57 -22.82
N LYS A 229 0.55 -7.96 -22.18
CA LYS A 229 -0.64 -7.08 -22.12
C LYS A 229 -0.47 -5.93 -21.15
N ILE A 230 0.31 -6.10 -20.08
CA ILE A 230 0.67 -5.00 -19.19
C ILE A 230 1.57 -4.00 -19.94
N LEU A 231 2.57 -4.48 -20.69
CA LEU A 231 3.35 -3.65 -21.62
C LEU A 231 2.46 -2.97 -22.65
N TRP A 232 1.46 -3.67 -23.20
CA TRP A 232 0.49 -3.11 -24.13
C TRP A 232 -0.41 -2.05 -23.49
N LEU A 233 -0.93 -2.26 -22.27
CA LEU A 233 -1.74 -1.27 -21.54
C LEU A 233 -0.93 -0.03 -21.18
N ILE A 234 0.35 -0.19 -20.83
CA ILE A 234 1.28 0.94 -20.64
C ILE A 234 1.52 1.66 -21.97
N ALA A 235 1.85 0.93 -23.03
CA ALA A 235 2.08 1.50 -24.36
C ALA A 235 0.84 2.24 -24.88
N VAL A 236 -0.35 1.70 -24.62
CA VAL A 236 -1.63 2.32 -24.96
C VAL A 236 -1.87 3.55 -24.09
N SER A 237 -1.72 3.49 -22.77
CA SER A 237 -1.96 4.67 -21.90
C SER A 237 -0.94 5.80 -22.11
N SER A 238 0.34 5.47 -22.26
CA SER A 238 1.41 6.42 -22.58
C SER A 238 1.26 6.95 -24.00
N GLY A 239 0.89 6.08 -24.95
CA GLY A 239 0.56 6.47 -26.32
C GLY A 239 -0.63 7.42 -26.39
N ILE A 240 -1.69 7.17 -25.61
CA ILE A 240 -2.86 8.05 -25.49
C ILE A 240 -2.46 9.40 -24.91
N LYS A 241 -1.66 9.45 -23.85
CA LYS A 241 -1.21 10.73 -23.26
C LYS A 241 -0.31 11.51 -24.22
N LEU A 242 0.57 10.83 -24.94
CA LEU A 242 1.40 11.43 -25.99
C LEU A 242 0.52 11.98 -27.12
N LEU A 243 -0.45 11.20 -27.61
CA LEU A 243 -1.42 11.61 -28.62
C LEU A 243 -2.28 12.80 -28.14
N GLN A 244 -2.73 12.80 -26.90
CA GLN A 244 -3.45 13.92 -26.29
C GLN A 244 -2.58 15.16 -26.15
N GLY A 245 -1.29 15.00 -25.81
CA GLY A 245 -0.31 16.08 -25.78
C GLY A 245 -0.09 16.70 -27.16
N ILE A 246 0.09 15.87 -28.20
CA ILE A 246 0.24 16.29 -29.59
C ILE A 246 -1.03 17.02 -30.07
N LEU A 247 -2.21 16.51 -29.73
CA LEU A 247 -3.49 17.16 -30.10
C LEU A 247 -3.71 18.49 -29.36
N ARG A 248 -3.25 18.62 -28.11
CA ARG A 248 -3.34 19.85 -27.32
C ARG A 248 -2.28 20.89 -27.68
N ALA A 249 -1.13 20.46 -28.19
CA ALA A 249 -0.04 21.34 -28.62
C ALA A 249 -0.36 22.15 -29.91
N GLY A 250 -1.56 22.01 -30.47
CA GLY A 250 -2.03 22.80 -31.60
C GLY A 250 -1.38 22.43 -32.94
N SER A 251 -1.96 22.96 -34.03
CA SER A 251 -1.67 22.62 -35.44
C SER A 251 -0.18 22.55 -35.81
N MET A 252 0.67 23.38 -35.19
CA MET A 252 2.09 23.47 -35.51
C MET A 252 2.87 22.15 -35.34
N SER A 253 2.53 21.31 -34.36
CA SER A 253 3.27 20.07 -34.09
C SER A 253 2.87 18.90 -35.01
N LEU A 254 1.63 18.91 -35.51
CA LEU A 254 1.18 17.97 -36.54
C LEU A 254 1.65 18.37 -37.95
N ASP A 255 1.83 19.66 -38.20
CA ASP A 255 2.40 20.17 -39.46
C ASP A 255 3.89 19.84 -39.59
N THR A 256 4.65 19.85 -38.50
CA THR A 256 6.07 19.40 -38.49
C THR A 256 6.22 17.90 -38.75
N LEU A 257 5.21 17.11 -38.39
CA LEU A 257 5.14 15.68 -38.71
C LEU A 257 4.58 15.39 -40.12
N GLY A 258 4.29 16.43 -40.91
CA GLY A 258 3.77 16.29 -42.28
C GLY A 258 2.31 15.82 -42.36
N ILE A 259 1.58 15.76 -41.24
CA ILE A 259 0.19 15.28 -41.20
C ILE A 259 -0.75 16.47 -41.46
N LYS A 260 -1.09 16.67 -42.74
CA LYS A 260 -1.99 17.73 -43.24
C LYS A 260 -3.33 17.17 -43.74
N GLY A 261 -4.35 18.03 -43.81
CA GLY A 261 -5.62 17.76 -44.49
C GLY A 261 -6.36 16.51 -43.98
N SER A 262 -6.68 15.60 -44.91
CA SER A 262 -7.47 14.38 -44.67
C SER A 262 -6.85 13.43 -43.63
N GLY A 263 -5.52 13.44 -43.47
CA GLY A 263 -4.81 12.66 -42.46
C GLY A 263 -5.19 13.04 -41.02
N ARG A 264 -5.43 14.34 -40.75
CA ARG A 264 -5.89 14.80 -39.43
C ARG A 264 -7.31 14.33 -39.13
N ILE A 265 -8.19 14.40 -40.12
CA ILE A 265 -9.60 13.98 -39.99
C ILE A 265 -9.66 12.46 -39.77
N PHE A 266 -8.82 11.69 -40.47
CA PHE A 266 -8.73 10.24 -40.28
C PHE A 266 -8.23 9.86 -38.88
N LEU A 267 -7.15 10.51 -38.40
CA LEU A 267 -6.63 10.28 -37.04
C LEU A 267 -7.68 10.62 -35.98
N ALA A 268 -8.35 11.77 -36.12
CA ALA A 268 -9.43 12.19 -35.22
C ALA A 268 -10.62 11.22 -35.23
N LYS A 269 -10.99 10.67 -36.40
CA LYS A 269 -12.04 9.64 -36.52
C LYS A 269 -11.65 8.32 -35.86
N ILE A 270 -10.39 7.87 -36.01
CA ILE A 270 -9.89 6.66 -35.34
C ILE A 270 -9.93 6.85 -33.82
N ILE A 271 -9.43 7.99 -33.32
CA ILE A 271 -9.45 8.29 -31.90
C ILE A 271 -10.90 8.36 -31.39
N LYS A 272 -11.82 9.01 -32.10
CA LYS A 272 -13.23 9.05 -31.74
C LYS A 272 -13.90 7.67 -31.79
N LYS A 273 -13.54 6.80 -32.73
CA LYS A 273 -14.09 5.44 -32.86
C LYS A 273 -13.58 4.50 -31.75
N ILE A 274 -12.31 4.65 -31.35
CA ILE A 274 -11.70 3.82 -30.31
C ILE A 274 -12.08 4.32 -28.91
N TYR A 275 -12.21 5.63 -28.71
CA TYR A 275 -12.35 6.23 -27.38
C TYR A 275 -13.65 6.99 -27.12
N GLY A 276 -14.50 7.21 -28.12
CA GLY A 276 -15.79 7.92 -27.98
C GLY A 276 -16.94 7.09 -27.38
N LYS A 277 -16.63 5.93 -26.79
CA LYS A 277 -17.58 5.07 -26.05
C LYS A 277 -17.12 4.78 -24.61
N ILE A 278 -16.38 5.71 -24.00
CA ILE A 278 -16.09 5.71 -22.55
C ILE A 278 -16.83 6.88 -21.92
#